data_AF-A0A9X4QU45-F1
#
_entry.id   AF-A0A9X4QU45-F1
#
_cell.length_a   1.000
_cell.length_b   1.000
_cell.length_c   1.000
_cell.angle_alpha   90.00
_cell.angle_beta   90.00
_cell.angle_gamma   90.00
#
_symmetry.space_group_name_H-M   'P 1'
#
loop_
_entity.id
_entity.type
_entity.pdbx_description
1 polymer ?
#
loop_
_entity_poly.entity_id
_entity_poly.type
_entity_poly.pdbx_seq_one_letter_code
_entity_poly.pdbx_strand_id
1 'polypeptide(L)'
;MFTAIGSRRKIAAVLAFLLMFQMMLSGFASIGSIAHAADKPSKYITFLYTDFKEAANRLSFNGATRFMDDGSLRLTPAQGSQFGTVFNWDKVSLRDNSGFSTYFTFNMNGADGSSGVPKGADGLVFAVQTKSNSAGSLGGGMGFENIPNSVGVEFDTFDNGPSQWGSNGDPSNNHVAVDLNGVVSHGSKGVYAEPNIDFNSGQDIYVWIDYKTADKTLSVYYNNSSTRPAQPKLTYTGLDLASVIASPGCIRRLYRRDGQRLAKSLYQTMVFYEQI
;
A
#
# COMPACT_ATOMS: atom_id res chain seq x y z
N MET A 1 46.08 -77.34 -5.79
CA MET A 1 45.26 -76.61 -6.79
C MET A 1 43.75 -76.70 -6.50
N PHE A 2 43.30 -76.66 -5.24
CA PHE A 2 41.87 -76.73 -4.87
C PHE A 2 41.60 -75.88 -3.61
N THR A 3 41.54 -74.55 -3.74
CA THR A 3 41.06 -73.69 -2.64
C THR A 3 40.49 -72.33 -3.08
N ALA A 4 40.66 -71.92 -4.35
CA ALA A 4 40.19 -70.61 -4.84
C ALA A 4 38.75 -70.61 -5.40
N ILE A 5 38.16 -71.77 -5.69
CA ILE A 5 36.83 -71.87 -6.33
C ILE A 5 35.69 -71.72 -5.31
N GLY A 6 35.91 -72.14 -4.06
CA GLY A 6 34.89 -72.07 -3.00
C GLY A 6 34.61 -70.66 -2.48
N SER A 7 35.61 -69.75 -2.46
CA SER A 7 35.44 -68.39 -1.96
C SER A 7 34.68 -67.50 -2.95
N ARG A 8 34.91 -67.66 -4.26
CA ARG A 8 34.22 -66.89 -5.31
C ARG A 8 32.72 -67.15 -5.36
N ARG A 9 32.29 -68.41 -5.12
CA ARG A 9 30.86 -68.77 -5.05
C ARG A 9 30.16 -68.18 -3.82
N LYS A 10 30.84 -68.10 -2.68
CA LYS A 10 30.30 -67.48 -1.45
C LYS A 10 30.17 -65.96 -1.59
N ILE A 11 31.15 -65.29 -2.20
CA ILE A 11 31.11 -63.85 -2.46
C ILE A 11 29.98 -63.49 -3.43
N ALA A 12 29.79 -64.28 -4.50
CA ALA A 12 28.70 -64.08 -5.45
C ALA A 12 27.31 -64.22 -4.80
N ALA A 13 27.14 -65.21 -3.91
CA ALA A 13 25.89 -65.40 -3.18
C ALA A 13 25.57 -64.25 -2.21
N VAL A 14 26.59 -63.72 -1.51
CA VAL A 14 26.43 -62.57 -0.60
C VAL A 14 26.09 -61.29 -1.39
N LEU A 15 26.73 -61.07 -2.53
CA LEU A 15 26.43 -59.93 -3.40
C LEU A 15 25.02 -60.00 -4.00
N ALA A 16 24.58 -61.19 -4.44
CA ALA A 16 23.23 -61.39 -4.94
C ALA A 16 22.17 -61.15 -3.85
N PHE A 17 22.44 -61.59 -2.62
CA PHE A 17 21.54 -61.35 -1.48
C PHE A 17 21.47 -59.86 -1.12
N LEU A 18 22.60 -59.14 -1.12
CA LEU A 18 22.63 -57.69 -0.89
C LEU A 18 21.88 -56.90 -1.97
N LEU A 19 21.99 -57.30 -3.24
CA LEU A 19 21.24 -56.70 -4.35
C LEU A 19 19.74 -56.94 -4.21
N MET A 20 19.31 -58.16 -3.90
CA MET A 20 17.89 -58.46 -3.67
C MET A 20 17.33 -57.74 -2.44
N PHE A 21 18.13 -57.59 -1.39
CA PHE A 21 17.75 -56.83 -0.20
C PHE A 21 17.59 -55.33 -0.48
N GLN A 22 18.47 -54.74 -1.32
CA GLN A 22 18.32 -53.35 -1.77
C GLN A 22 17.07 -53.12 -2.64
N MET A 23 16.68 -54.09 -3.47
CA MET A 23 15.44 -54.01 -4.26
C MET A 23 14.18 -54.13 -3.38
N MET A 24 14.24 -54.90 -2.29
CA MET A 24 13.13 -55.00 -1.32
C MET A 24 12.95 -53.72 -0.50
N LEU A 25 14.03 -53.03 -0.11
CA LEU A 25 13.94 -51.74 0.59
C LEU A 25 13.42 -50.59 -0.29
N SER A 26 13.72 -50.61 -1.59
CA SER A 26 13.25 -49.59 -2.53
C SER A 26 11.79 -49.78 -2.95
N GLY A 27 11.23 -50.98 -2.77
CA GLY A 27 9.82 -51.29 -3.07
C GLY A 27 8.79 -50.76 -2.05
N PHE A 28 9.22 -50.31 -0.86
CA PHE A 28 8.31 -49.87 0.20
C PHE A 28 8.18 -48.33 0.35
N ALA A 29 8.87 -47.54 -0.48
CA ALA A 29 8.81 -46.08 -0.43
C ALA A 29 7.99 -45.49 -1.59
N SER A 30 6.70 -45.82 -1.67
CA SER A 30 5.74 -45.02 -2.44
C SER A 30 4.36 -45.05 -1.80
N ILE A 31 4.31 -44.69 -0.51
CA ILE A 31 3.07 -44.22 0.12
C ILE A 31 2.72 -42.90 -0.58
N GLY A 32 1.54 -42.85 -1.20
CA GLY A 32 1.15 -41.84 -2.18
C GLY A 32 1.47 -40.41 -1.79
N SER A 33 2.45 -39.81 -2.48
CA SER A 33 2.57 -38.37 -2.55
C SER A 33 1.35 -37.83 -3.30
N ILE A 34 0.46 -37.15 -2.58
CA ILE A 34 -0.62 -36.38 -3.21
C ILE A 34 0.07 -35.27 -4.00
N ALA A 35 0.01 -35.34 -5.32
CA ALA A 35 0.52 -34.28 -6.18
C ALA A 35 -0.31 -33.02 -5.94
N HIS A 36 0.29 -32.02 -5.29
CA HIS A 36 -0.30 -30.69 -5.18
C HIS A 36 -0.03 -29.94 -6.48
N ALA A 37 -1.00 -29.14 -6.94
CA ALA A 37 -0.73 -28.18 -8.01
C ALA A 37 0.39 -27.24 -7.53
N ALA A 38 1.31 -26.86 -8.43
CA ALA A 38 2.29 -25.84 -8.12
C ALA A 38 1.58 -24.55 -7.69
N ASP A 39 2.12 -23.89 -6.66
CA ASP A 39 1.59 -22.59 -6.24
C ASP A 39 1.54 -21.64 -7.43
N LYS A 40 0.39 -20.99 -7.63
CA LYS A 40 0.24 -19.97 -8.66
C LYS A 40 1.28 -18.87 -8.39
N PRO A 41 2.11 -18.50 -9.37
CA PRO A 41 3.13 -17.48 -9.15
C PRO A 41 2.46 -16.16 -8.72
N SER A 42 3.00 -15.55 -7.65
CA SER A 42 2.56 -14.23 -7.21
C SER A 42 2.78 -13.22 -8.34
N LYS A 43 1.74 -12.46 -8.66
CA LYS A 43 1.82 -11.35 -9.63
C LYS A 43 1.92 -10.05 -8.86
N TYR A 44 2.96 -9.28 -9.12
CA TYR A 44 3.15 -7.96 -8.53
C TYR A 44 3.13 -6.90 -9.64
N ILE A 45 2.65 -5.71 -9.29
CA ILE A 45 2.83 -4.50 -10.08
C ILE A 45 3.64 -3.56 -9.21
N THR A 46 4.73 -3.02 -9.77
CA THR A 46 5.59 -2.07 -9.07
C THR A 46 5.59 -0.76 -9.83
N PHE A 47 5.44 0.32 -9.10
CA PHE A 47 5.71 1.67 -9.56
C PHE A 47 6.91 2.20 -8.80
N LEU A 48 7.84 2.81 -9.52
CA LEU A 48 8.99 3.49 -8.95
C LEU A 48 9.13 4.83 -9.66
N TYR A 49 9.14 5.90 -8.86
CA TYR A 49 9.26 7.27 -9.34
C TYR A 49 10.44 7.92 -8.62
N THR A 50 11.61 7.83 -9.24
CA THR A 50 12.82 8.56 -8.80
C THR A 50 12.92 9.93 -9.48
N ASP A 51 12.22 10.10 -10.60
CA ASP A 51 12.05 11.37 -11.32
C ASP A 51 10.62 11.44 -11.88
N PHE A 52 9.83 12.42 -11.42
CA PHE A 52 8.45 12.62 -11.82
C PHE A 52 8.30 13.24 -13.22
N LYS A 53 9.36 13.87 -13.76
CA LYS A 53 9.40 14.36 -15.13
C LYS A 53 9.42 13.21 -16.12
N GLU A 54 10.21 12.17 -15.85
CA GLU A 54 10.28 10.96 -16.68
C GLU A 54 9.00 10.12 -16.59
N ALA A 55 8.29 10.20 -15.46
CA ALA A 55 7.06 9.46 -15.21
C ALA A 55 5.79 10.19 -15.65
N ALA A 56 5.89 11.39 -16.23
CA ALA A 56 4.73 12.26 -16.50
C ALA A 56 3.65 11.61 -17.40
N ASN A 57 4.05 10.73 -18.32
CA ASN A 57 3.11 9.99 -19.19
C ASN A 57 2.35 8.85 -18.49
N ARG A 58 2.71 8.53 -17.23
CA ARG A 58 2.06 7.51 -16.39
C ARG A 58 1.29 8.12 -15.23
N LEU A 59 1.31 9.45 -15.10
CA LEU A 59 0.72 10.19 -14.00
C LEU A 59 -0.33 11.18 -14.50
N SER A 60 -1.39 11.36 -13.72
CA SER A 60 -2.39 12.40 -13.89
C SER A 60 -2.16 13.44 -12.82
N PHE A 61 -1.80 14.64 -13.21
CA PHE A 61 -1.59 15.77 -12.31
C PHE A 61 -2.81 16.69 -12.36
N ASN A 62 -3.31 17.14 -11.22
CA ASN A 62 -4.40 18.12 -11.16
C ASN A 62 -4.09 19.25 -10.17
N GLY A 63 -4.85 20.34 -10.31
CA GLY A 63 -4.68 21.53 -9.49
C GLY A 63 -3.32 22.16 -9.73
N ALA A 64 -2.66 22.52 -8.64
CA ALA A 64 -1.34 23.13 -8.65
C ALA A 64 -0.21 22.11 -8.84
N THR A 65 -0.47 20.81 -8.97
CA THR A 65 0.62 19.83 -9.00
C THR A 65 1.51 19.95 -10.24
N ARG A 66 2.84 19.97 -10.03
CA ARG A 66 3.85 19.87 -11.11
C ARG A 66 5.11 19.13 -10.62
N PHE A 67 5.85 18.54 -11.55
CA PHE A 67 7.23 18.15 -11.30
C PHE A 67 8.15 19.38 -11.33
N MET A 68 9.29 19.28 -10.66
CA MET A 68 10.33 20.31 -10.55
C MET A 68 11.53 19.95 -11.43
N ASP A 69 12.46 20.90 -11.62
CA ASP A 69 13.66 20.69 -12.45
C ASP A 69 14.61 19.62 -11.90
N ASP A 70 14.57 19.38 -10.58
CA ASP A 70 15.32 18.33 -9.88
C ASP A 70 14.62 16.95 -9.90
N GLY A 71 13.50 16.83 -10.63
CA GLY A 71 12.72 15.59 -10.75
C GLY A 71 11.76 15.32 -9.59
N SER A 72 11.74 16.18 -8.56
CA SER A 72 10.79 16.06 -7.44
C SER A 72 9.36 16.43 -7.85
N LEU A 73 8.38 16.00 -7.05
CA LEU A 73 6.98 16.39 -7.22
C LEU A 73 6.60 17.47 -6.22
N ARG A 74 6.01 18.56 -6.70
CA ARG A 74 5.40 19.58 -5.85
C ARG A 74 3.88 19.60 -6.05
N LEU A 75 3.15 19.22 -5.02
CA LEU A 75 1.68 19.17 -5.05
C LEU A 75 1.06 20.58 -5.02
N THR A 76 1.52 21.46 -4.12
CA THR A 76 1.10 22.87 -4.05
C THR A 76 2.30 23.79 -3.81
N PRO A 77 2.22 25.08 -4.16
CA PRO A 77 3.21 26.07 -3.74
C PRO A 77 2.87 26.55 -2.33
N ALA A 78 3.85 27.19 -1.66
CA ALA A 78 3.68 27.85 -0.36
C ALA A 78 2.75 29.08 -0.41
N GLN A 79 1.51 28.89 -0.83
CA GLN A 79 0.49 29.92 -1.07
C GLN A 79 -0.86 29.39 -0.60
N GLY A 80 -1.70 30.28 -0.09
CA GLY A 80 -3.03 29.92 0.37
C GLY A 80 -3.99 29.53 -0.75
N SER A 81 -5.04 28.78 -0.38
CA SER A 81 -6.08 28.26 -1.26
C SER A 81 -5.56 27.45 -2.46
N GLN A 82 -4.56 26.60 -2.24
CA GLN A 82 -3.97 25.75 -3.28
C GLN A 82 -4.25 24.29 -3.01
N PHE A 83 -4.65 23.54 -4.03
CA PHE A 83 -4.79 22.09 -3.95
C PHE A 83 -3.95 21.40 -5.03
N GLY A 84 -3.52 20.17 -4.77
CA GLY A 84 -2.79 19.37 -5.74
C GLY A 84 -3.05 17.89 -5.58
N THR A 85 -3.22 17.17 -6.69
CA THR A 85 -3.30 15.71 -6.69
C THR A 85 -2.39 15.14 -7.75
N VAL A 86 -1.77 14.00 -7.46
CA VAL A 86 -1.19 13.13 -8.49
C VAL A 86 -1.79 11.74 -8.42
N PHE A 87 -2.00 11.13 -9.59
CA PHE A 87 -2.51 9.77 -9.68
C PHE A 87 -1.83 8.91 -10.72
N ASN A 88 -1.66 7.61 -10.44
CA ASN A 88 -1.24 6.64 -11.46
C ASN A 88 -2.32 6.43 -12.53
N TRP A 89 -1.95 6.44 -13.81
CA TRP A 89 -2.85 6.04 -14.90
C TRP A 89 -3.13 4.54 -14.86
N ASP A 90 -2.08 3.77 -14.62
CA ASP A 90 -2.15 2.32 -14.48
C ASP A 90 -2.90 1.98 -13.20
N LYS A 91 -4.02 1.28 -13.36
CA LYS A 91 -4.82 0.86 -12.21
C LYS A 91 -4.31 -0.45 -11.64
N VAL A 92 -4.22 -0.54 -10.32
CA VAL A 92 -3.83 -1.75 -9.61
C VAL A 92 -5.05 -2.60 -9.31
N SER A 93 -4.91 -3.93 -9.36
CA SER A 93 -5.98 -4.87 -9.00
C SER A 93 -5.65 -5.53 -7.68
N LEU A 94 -6.42 -5.24 -6.63
CA LEU A 94 -6.35 -5.93 -5.33
C LEU A 94 -7.12 -7.26 -5.32
N ARG A 95 -7.19 -7.95 -6.46
CA ARG A 95 -7.80 -9.28 -6.55
C ARG A 95 -6.97 -10.34 -5.82
N ASP A 96 -7.58 -11.50 -5.62
CA ASP A 96 -6.92 -12.69 -5.12
C ASP A 96 -6.26 -12.47 -3.74
N ASN A 97 -6.88 -11.63 -2.88
CA ASN A 97 -6.29 -11.21 -1.60
C ASN A 97 -4.88 -10.61 -1.76
N SER A 98 -4.66 -9.75 -2.76
CA SER A 98 -3.38 -9.04 -2.90
C SER A 98 -3.29 -7.89 -1.89
N GLY A 99 -2.23 -7.88 -1.09
CA GLY A 99 -1.83 -6.73 -0.26
C GLY A 99 -1.08 -5.68 -1.08
N PHE A 100 -0.67 -4.60 -0.41
CA PHE A 100 0.24 -3.62 -1.02
C PHE A 100 1.28 -3.13 0.00
N SER A 101 2.36 -2.58 -0.53
CA SER A 101 3.35 -1.81 0.22
C SER A 101 3.71 -0.59 -0.60
N THR A 102 3.80 0.57 0.05
CA THR A 102 4.28 1.80 -0.57
C THR A 102 5.29 2.47 0.34
N TYR A 103 6.20 3.21 -0.28
CA TYR A 103 7.17 4.04 0.38
C TYR A 103 7.27 5.35 -0.37
N PHE A 104 7.26 6.45 0.36
CA PHE A 104 7.51 7.78 -0.19
C PHE A 104 8.17 8.66 0.87
N THR A 105 8.82 9.70 0.39
CA THR A 105 9.31 10.80 1.22
C THR A 105 8.52 12.04 0.87
N PHE A 106 8.11 12.80 1.88
CA PHE A 106 7.51 14.12 1.68
C PHE A 106 8.18 15.15 2.58
N ASN A 107 8.02 16.40 2.22
CA ASN A 107 8.49 17.54 2.98
C ASN A 107 7.45 18.64 2.83
N MET A 108 6.97 19.18 3.95
CA MET A 108 6.09 20.34 3.97
C MET A 108 6.84 21.51 4.59
N ASN A 109 7.03 22.55 3.79
CA ASN A 109 7.60 23.81 4.25
C ASN A 109 6.44 24.76 4.46
N GLY A 110 6.04 24.94 5.72
CA GLY A 110 4.97 25.87 6.06
C GLY A 110 5.23 27.24 5.41
N ALA A 111 4.19 27.84 4.82
CA ALA A 111 4.24 29.28 4.63
C ALA A 111 4.42 29.93 6.01
N ASP A 112 5.06 31.10 6.04
CA ASP A 112 4.97 31.98 7.19
C ASP A 112 3.49 32.19 7.50
N GLY A 113 3.03 31.62 8.61
CA GLY A 113 1.65 31.75 9.05
C GLY A 113 1.26 33.22 9.03
N SER A 114 0.19 33.55 8.31
CA SER A 114 -0.34 34.91 8.37
C SER A 114 -0.84 35.20 9.79
N SER A 115 -0.91 36.47 10.19
CA SER A 115 -1.33 36.82 11.55
C SER A 115 -2.70 36.23 11.88
N GLY A 116 -2.72 35.24 12.78
CA GLY A 116 -3.94 34.53 13.19
C GLY A 116 -4.16 33.15 12.54
N VAL A 117 -3.31 32.71 11.59
CA VAL A 117 -3.34 31.37 11.00
C VAL A 117 -2.10 30.59 11.47
N PRO A 118 -2.26 29.39 12.08
CA PRO A 118 -1.16 28.48 12.38
C PRO A 118 -0.23 28.27 11.18
N LYS A 119 1.05 27.99 11.44
CA LYS A 119 1.99 27.66 10.37
C LYS A 119 1.64 26.30 9.79
N GLY A 120 1.34 26.25 8.50
CA GLY A 120 0.99 25.03 7.76
C GLY A 120 -0.44 24.59 7.99
N ALA A 121 -1.07 24.25 6.89
CA ALA A 121 -2.34 23.57 6.72
C ALA A 121 -2.37 23.09 5.26
N ASP A 122 -3.21 22.15 4.86
CA ASP A 122 -3.96 21.22 5.72
C ASP A 122 -3.13 19.96 5.96
N GLY A 123 -2.53 19.36 4.93
CA GLY A 123 -1.65 18.20 5.07
C GLY A 123 -1.69 17.28 3.87
N LEU A 124 -1.20 16.05 4.03
CA LEU A 124 -1.00 15.09 2.93
C LEU A 124 -1.92 13.86 3.03
N VAL A 125 -2.55 13.39 1.95
CA VAL A 125 -3.28 12.09 1.96
C VAL A 125 -2.74 11.13 0.90
N PHE A 126 -2.34 9.94 1.33
CA PHE A 126 -2.18 8.77 0.45
C PHE A 126 -3.52 8.06 0.31
N ALA A 127 -4.10 7.99 -0.89
CA ALA A 127 -5.41 7.34 -1.07
C ALA A 127 -5.38 6.15 -2.02
N VAL A 128 -6.23 5.15 -1.76
CA VAL A 128 -6.58 4.04 -2.65
C VAL A 128 -8.08 4.12 -2.94
N GLN A 129 -8.47 4.36 -4.20
CA GLN A 129 -9.88 4.57 -4.56
C GLN A 129 -10.22 4.09 -5.99
N THR A 130 -11.53 4.04 -6.33
CA THR A 130 -12.04 3.60 -7.66
C THR A 130 -12.82 4.64 -8.47
N LYS A 131 -13.08 5.83 -7.91
CA LYS A 131 -14.18 6.71 -8.33
C LYS A 131 -13.74 8.01 -8.97
N SER A 132 -12.68 8.63 -8.50
CA SER A 132 -12.32 9.99 -8.90
C SER A 132 -10.94 10.00 -9.57
N ASN A 133 -10.70 10.92 -10.49
CA ASN A 133 -9.33 11.30 -10.89
C ASN A 133 -9.05 12.76 -10.49
N SER A 134 -9.83 13.27 -9.53
CA SER A 134 -9.85 14.67 -9.08
C SER A 134 -9.98 14.71 -7.56
N ALA A 135 -9.68 15.86 -6.96
CA ALA A 135 -9.87 16.09 -5.53
C ALA A 135 -11.36 15.95 -5.14
N GLY A 136 -11.58 15.50 -3.90
CA GLY A 136 -12.83 15.62 -3.18
C GLY A 136 -13.05 17.05 -2.66
N SER A 137 -13.43 17.20 -1.40
CA SER A 137 -13.49 18.53 -0.77
C SER A 137 -12.09 19.12 -0.53
N LEU A 138 -12.02 20.45 -0.55
CA LEU A 138 -10.82 21.23 -0.23
C LEU A 138 -10.83 21.66 1.25
N GLY A 139 -9.80 22.39 1.67
CA GLY A 139 -9.44 22.74 3.04
C GLY A 139 -9.18 21.50 3.89
N GLY A 140 -9.74 21.49 5.11
CA GLY A 140 -9.75 20.32 5.98
C GLY A 140 -10.35 19.05 5.34
N GLY A 141 -11.03 19.15 4.19
CA GLY A 141 -11.41 17.97 3.41
C GLY A 141 -10.22 17.21 2.80
N MET A 142 -9.03 17.81 2.81
CA MET A 142 -7.74 17.28 2.34
C MET A 142 -7.81 16.56 0.98
N GLY A 143 -8.66 17.05 0.08
CA GLY A 143 -8.89 16.46 -1.24
C GLY A 143 -9.42 15.03 -1.22
N PHE A 144 -9.72 14.47 -0.05
CA PHE A 144 -10.16 13.09 0.14
C PHE A 144 -11.63 13.01 0.55
N GLU A 145 -12.11 13.98 1.32
CA GLU A 145 -13.49 14.02 1.77
C GLU A 145 -14.44 13.94 0.57
N ASN A 146 -15.53 13.19 0.70
CA ASN A 146 -16.52 12.93 -0.35
C ASN A 146 -16.02 12.10 -1.55
N ILE A 147 -14.87 11.43 -1.45
CA ILE A 147 -14.50 10.35 -2.39
C ILE A 147 -14.99 9.01 -1.82
N PRO A 148 -16.11 8.44 -2.29
CA PRO A 148 -16.62 7.18 -1.74
C PRO A 148 -15.84 5.96 -2.25
N ASN A 149 -15.92 4.84 -1.54
CA ASN A 149 -15.22 3.59 -1.87
C ASN A 149 -13.70 3.79 -1.94
N SER A 150 -13.17 4.36 -0.87
CA SER A 150 -11.80 4.83 -0.76
C SER A 150 -11.23 4.49 0.61
N VAL A 151 -9.91 4.37 0.67
CA VAL A 151 -9.13 4.33 1.90
C VAL A 151 -8.05 5.40 1.78
N GLY A 152 -7.97 6.29 2.77
CA GLY A 152 -6.96 7.32 2.92
C GLY A 152 -6.03 6.99 4.09
N VAL A 153 -4.77 7.39 3.97
CA VAL A 153 -3.88 7.59 5.10
C VAL A 153 -3.44 9.03 5.04
N GLU A 154 -3.94 9.83 5.98
CA GLU A 154 -3.65 11.24 6.07
C GLU A 154 -2.48 11.54 7.01
N PHE A 155 -1.83 12.67 6.76
CA PHE A 155 -0.79 13.29 7.54
C PHE A 155 -1.20 14.75 7.69
N ASP A 156 -2.07 15.01 8.67
CA ASP A 156 -2.68 16.30 8.92
C ASP A 156 -1.74 17.18 9.75
N THR A 157 -1.69 18.46 9.41
CA THR A 157 -0.86 19.51 10.01
C THR A 157 -1.69 20.66 10.59
N PHE A 158 -3.02 20.52 10.61
CA PHE A 158 -3.95 21.52 11.05
C PHE A 158 -5.00 20.93 11.99
N ASP A 159 -5.57 21.79 12.84
CA ASP A 159 -6.76 21.44 13.62
C ASP A 159 -7.90 22.36 13.13
N ASN A 160 -8.78 21.80 12.31
CA ASN A 160 -9.97 22.43 11.77
C ASN A 160 -11.02 22.77 12.85
N GLY A 161 -10.83 22.30 14.07
CA GLY A 161 -11.60 22.65 15.25
C GLY A 161 -13.04 22.11 15.24
N PRO A 162 -13.77 22.32 16.34
CA PRO A 162 -15.11 21.77 16.51
C PRO A 162 -16.17 22.42 15.62
N SER A 163 -15.89 23.56 14.99
CA SER A 163 -16.83 24.23 14.09
C SER A 163 -17.06 23.47 12.78
N GLN A 164 -16.11 22.62 12.35
CA GLN A 164 -16.19 21.91 11.08
C GLN A 164 -16.90 20.55 11.24
N TRP A 165 -16.51 19.75 12.24
CA TRP A 165 -17.08 18.40 12.47
C TRP A 165 -17.46 18.10 13.94
N GLY A 166 -17.56 19.13 14.79
CA GLY A 166 -17.88 18.95 16.21
C GLY A 166 -16.77 18.22 16.97
N SER A 167 -17.12 17.47 18.03
CA SER A 167 -16.18 16.64 18.80
C SER A 167 -15.64 15.43 18.02
N ASN A 168 -15.96 15.31 16.73
CA ASN A 168 -15.52 14.23 15.86
C ASN A 168 -14.49 14.70 14.81
N GLY A 169 -14.03 15.94 14.85
CA GLY A 169 -12.97 16.44 13.97
C GLY A 169 -11.58 15.96 14.40
N ASP A 170 -10.59 16.84 14.26
CA ASP A 170 -9.18 16.49 14.41
C ASP A 170 -8.82 16.20 15.87
N PRO A 171 -8.03 15.15 16.14
CA PRO A 171 -7.57 14.83 17.49
C PRO A 171 -6.52 15.84 17.99
N SER A 172 -5.75 16.44 17.07
CA SER A 172 -4.72 17.43 17.36
C SER A 172 -4.32 18.19 16.08
N ASN A 173 -3.53 19.24 16.24
CA ASN A 173 -2.99 20.05 15.14
C ASN A 173 -1.88 19.37 14.31
N ASN A 174 -1.57 18.11 14.58
CA ASN A 174 -0.60 17.33 13.82
C ASN A 174 -0.85 15.86 14.14
N HIS A 175 -1.47 15.14 13.21
CA HIS A 175 -1.89 13.76 13.43
C HIS A 175 -1.83 12.93 12.14
N VAL A 176 -1.90 11.61 12.30
CA VAL A 176 -2.00 10.65 11.20
C VAL A 176 -3.24 9.80 11.44
N ALA A 177 -4.06 9.60 10.41
CA ALA A 177 -5.24 8.75 10.51
C ALA A 177 -5.40 7.82 9.31
N VAL A 178 -6.33 6.87 9.45
CA VAL A 178 -6.82 6.03 8.36
C VAL A 178 -8.30 6.33 8.13
N ASP A 179 -8.59 6.88 6.95
CA ASP A 179 -9.90 7.39 6.58
C ASP A 179 -10.59 6.46 5.60
N LEU A 180 -11.89 6.28 5.77
CA LEU A 180 -12.67 5.36 4.95
C LEU A 180 -13.80 6.10 4.26
N ASN A 181 -14.01 5.78 2.99
CA ASN A 181 -15.14 6.27 2.19
C ASN A 181 -15.26 7.80 2.10
N GLY A 182 -14.13 8.51 2.13
CA GLY A 182 -14.12 9.96 2.03
C GLY A 182 -14.69 10.65 3.27
N VAL A 183 -14.57 10.03 4.45
CA VAL A 183 -14.91 10.64 5.73
C VAL A 183 -13.60 10.92 6.47
N VAL A 184 -13.27 12.19 6.62
CA VAL A 184 -12.05 12.68 7.31
C VAL A 184 -12.31 13.02 8.77
N SER A 185 -13.56 13.03 9.24
CA SER A 185 -13.83 13.20 10.68
C SER A 185 -13.51 11.92 11.46
N HIS A 186 -12.72 11.99 12.53
CA HIS A 186 -12.23 10.81 13.25
C HIS A 186 -13.20 10.24 14.29
N GLY A 187 -14.14 10.99 14.86
CA GLY A 187 -15.14 10.47 15.80
C GLY A 187 -14.61 9.54 16.92
N SER A 188 -15.49 8.73 17.55
CA SER A 188 -15.09 7.84 18.66
C SER A 188 -14.46 6.51 18.24
N LYS A 189 -14.45 6.21 16.93
CA LYS A 189 -13.92 4.97 16.35
C LYS A 189 -12.83 5.23 15.30
N GLY A 190 -12.34 6.46 15.21
CA GLY A 190 -11.25 6.82 14.32
C GLY A 190 -10.01 6.02 14.63
N VAL A 191 -9.25 5.74 13.59
CA VAL A 191 -7.95 5.08 13.71
C VAL A 191 -6.90 6.12 13.43
N TYR A 192 -6.39 6.75 14.49
CA TYR A 192 -5.41 7.82 14.41
C TYR A 192 -4.30 7.65 15.46
N ALA A 193 -3.20 8.38 15.27
CA ALA A 193 -2.13 8.52 16.23
C ALA A 193 -1.58 9.95 16.22
N GLU A 194 -1.14 10.42 17.38
CA GLU A 194 -0.40 11.67 17.51
C GLU A 194 1.10 11.37 17.31
N PRO A 195 1.72 11.84 16.22
CA PRO A 195 3.13 11.64 15.95
C PRO A 195 4.02 12.43 16.92
N ASN A 196 5.21 11.88 17.15
CA ASN A 196 6.29 12.57 17.85
C ASN A 196 7.19 13.40 16.92
N ILE A 197 6.74 13.63 15.68
CA ILE A 197 7.41 14.44 14.67
C ILE A 197 6.41 15.43 14.11
N ASP A 198 6.89 16.64 13.81
CA ASP A 198 6.09 17.68 13.16
C ASP A 198 6.18 17.48 11.63
N PHE A 199 5.04 17.15 11.01
CA PHE A 199 4.98 16.93 9.57
C PHE A 199 5.20 18.22 8.77
N ASN A 200 5.03 19.39 9.39
CA ASN A 200 5.25 20.71 8.80
C ASN A 200 6.61 21.33 9.16
N SER A 201 7.55 20.52 9.65
CA SER A 201 8.87 20.99 10.11
C SER A 201 9.85 21.42 9.01
N GLY A 202 9.49 21.25 7.73
CA GLY A 202 10.41 21.42 6.60
C GLY A 202 11.52 20.37 6.54
N GLN A 203 11.45 19.31 7.35
CA GLN A 203 12.33 18.15 7.28
C GLN A 203 11.71 17.04 6.43
N ASP A 204 12.55 16.20 5.85
CA ASP A 204 12.11 15.03 5.11
C ASP A 204 11.47 14.00 6.04
N ILE A 205 10.22 13.65 5.74
CA ILE A 205 9.45 12.62 6.40
C ILE A 205 9.39 11.39 5.51
N TYR A 206 9.90 10.28 6.02
CA TYR A 206 9.97 8.99 5.35
C TYR A 206 8.78 8.16 5.78
N VAL A 207 7.95 7.71 4.84
CA VAL A 207 6.69 7.01 5.11
C VAL A 207 6.68 5.63 4.46
N TRP A 208 6.20 4.63 5.19
CA TRP A 208 5.84 3.32 4.65
C TRP A 208 4.40 2.98 5.03
N ILE A 209 3.60 2.52 4.06
CA ILE A 209 2.25 2.02 4.32
C ILE A 209 2.15 0.62 3.75
N ASP A 210 1.86 -0.34 4.62
CA ASP A 210 1.68 -1.74 4.26
C ASP A 210 0.24 -2.16 4.55
N TYR A 211 -0.37 -2.86 3.60
CA TYR A 211 -1.62 -3.57 3.82
C TYR A 211 -1.42 -5.06 3.60
N LYS A 212 -1.65 -5.83 4.66
CA LYS A 212 -1.60 -7.29 4.67
C LYS A 212 -3.01 -7.84 4.64
N THR A 213 -3.30 -8.63 3.62
CA THR A 213 -4.63 -9.22 3.38
C THR A 213 -4.94 -10.42 4.25
N ALA A 214 -3.92 -11.15 4.72
CA ALA A 214 -4.10 -12.35 5.54
C ALA A 214 -4.79 -12.05 6.88
N ASP A 215 -4.43 -10.94 7.50
CA ASP A 215 -4.93 -10.44 8.78
C ASP A 215 -5.76 -9.16 8.65
N LYS A 216 -5.95 -8.64 7.42
CA LYS A 216 -6.68 -7.41 7.12
C LYS A 216 -6.11 -6.22 7.90
N THR A 217 -4.78 -6.12 7.92
CA THR A 217 -4.07 -5.12 8.71
C THR A 217 -3.43 -4.08 7.80
N LEU A 218 -3.77 -2.81 8.03
CA LEU A 218 -3.03 -1.67 7.49
C LEU A 218 -2.08 -1.13 8.56
N SER A 219 -0.82 -0.94 8.20
CA SER A 219 0.22 -0.48 9.10
C SER A 219 0.94 0.71 8.50
N VAL A 220 0.99 1.81 9.23
CA VAL A 220 1.66 3.06 8.84
C VAL A 220 2.92 3.22 9.68
N TYR A 221 4.03 3.51 9.01
CA TYR A 221 5.32 3.76 9.61
C TYR A 221 5.80 5.11 9.09
N TYR A 222 6.38 5.91 9.97
CA TYR A 222 7.04 7.15 9.57
C TYR A 222 8.24 7.46 10.46
N ASN A 223 9.20 8.20 9.90
CA ASN A 223 10.41 8.62 10.58
C ASN A 223 11.01 9.88 9.93
N ASN A 224 11.87 10.60 10.66
CA ASN A 224 12.67 11.72 10.14
C ASN A 224 14.08 11.26 9.67
N SER A 225 14.24 9.96 9.46
CA SER A 225 15.42 9.35 8.84
C SER A 225 14.98 8.24 7.90
N SER A 226 15.85 7.89 6.96
CA SER A 226 15.60 6.84 5.95
C SER A 226 15.51 5.41 6.51
N THR A 227 15.57 5.25 7.84
CA THR A 227 15.40 3.95 8.49
C THR A 227 13.94 3.72 8.86
N ARG A 228 13.35 2.67 8.29
CA ARG A 228 12.00 2.22 8.65
C ARG A 228 11.94 1.76 10.11
N PRO A 229 11.03 2.29 10.94
CA PRO A 229 10.83 1.79 12.31
C PRO A 229 10.45 0.31 12.34
N ALA A 230 10.91 -0.43 13.37
CA ALA A 230 10.57 -1.84 13.55
C ALA A 230 9.09 -2.08 13.87
N GLN A 231 8.46 -1.13 14.57
CA GLN A 231 7.05 -1.17 14.93
C GLN A 231 6.28 -0.08 14.16
N PRO A 232 5.03 -0.38 13.73
CA PRO A 232 4.17 0.63 13.12
C PRO A 232 3.85 1.74 14.12
N LYS A 233 3.69 2.94 13.59
CA LYS A 233 3.25 4.11 14.35
C LYS A 233 1.73 4.17 14.47
N LEU A 234 1.03 3.65 13.46
CA LEU A 234 -0.43 3.46 13.44
C LEU A 234 -0.76 2.10 12.84
N THR A 235 -1.76 1.40 13.40
CA THR A 235 -2.23 0.12 12.89
C THR A 235 -3.76 0.08 12.89
N TYR A 236 -4.35 -0.28 11.75
CA TYR A 236 -5.76 -0.61 11.62
C TYR A 236 -5.90 -2.11 11.35
N THR A 237 -6.45 -2.86 12.30
CA THR A 237 -6.82 -4.28 12.13
C THR A 237 -8.28 -4.47 11.68
N GLY A 238 -8.54 -5.53 10.91
CA GLY A 238 -9.89 -5.85 10.45
C GLY A 238 -10.39 -4.98 9.29
N LEU A 239 -9.51 -4.23 8.62
CA LEU A 239 -9.85 -3.43 7.44
C LEU A 239 -10.09 -4.35 6.25
N ASP A 240 -11.35 -4.64 5.93
CA ASP A 240 -11.70 -5.35 4.70
C ASP A 240 -11.58 -4.39 3.50
N LEU A 241 -10.35 -4.19 3.04
CA LEU A 241 -10.05 -3.25 1.97
C LEU A 241 -10.89 -3.52 0.72
N ALA A 242 -11.08 -4.79 0.36
CA ALA A 242 -11.89 -5.19 -0.79
C ALA A 242 -13.35 -4.76 -0.65
N SER A 243 -13.93 -4.88 0.54
CA SER A 243 -15.31 -4.45 0.82
C SER A 243 -15.45 -2.93 0.83
N VAL A 244 -14.46 -2.19 1.34
CA VAL A 244 -14.48 -0.72 1.34
C VAL A 244 -14.43 -0.17 -0.08
N ILE A 245 -13.54 -0.69 -0.92
CA ILE A 245 -13.31 -0.15 -2.27
C ILE A 245 -14.23 -0.75 -3.34
N ALA A 246 -14.94 -1.85 -3.06
CA ALA A 246 -15.86 -2.47 -4.00
C ALA A 246 -17.25 -1.82 -3.93
N SER A 247 -17.64 -1.18 -5.04
CA SER A 247 -19.03 -0.75 -5.26
C SER A 247 -19.74 -1.69 -6.24
N PRO A 248 -21.04 -2.00 -6.07
CA PRO A 248 -21.86 -2.82 -6.99
C PRO A 248 -21.95 -2.29 -8.44
N GLY A 249 -21.41 -1.10 -8.71
CA GLY A 249 -21.38 -0.44 -10.02
C GLY A 249 -19.98 -0.19 -10.59
N CYS A 250 -18.92 -0.84 -10.09
CA CYS A 250 -17.67 -0.87 -10.87
C CYS A 250 -18.01 -1.50 -12.22
N ILE A 251 -17.94 -0.71 -13.29
CA ILE A 251 -18.30 -1.13 -14.64
C ILE A 251 -17.61 -2.48 -14.91
N ARG A 252 -18.39 -3.56 -14.88
CA ARG A 252 -18.02 -4.86 -15.46
C ARG A 252 -18.03 -4.67 -16.98
N ARG A 253 -17.12 -3.85 -17.52
CA ARG A 253 -16.89 -3.78 -18.97
C ARG A 253 -16.14 -5.06 -19.33
N LEU A 254 -16.92 -6.04 -19.77
CA LEU A 254 -16.46 -7.22 -20.48
C LEU A 254 -15.66 -6.74 -21.71
N TYR A 255 -14.33 -6.84 -21.65
CA TYR A 255 -13.53 -6.95 -22.86
C TYR A 255 -13.14 -8.42 -23.03
N ARG A 256 -13.65 -9.04 -24.09
CA ARG A 256 -13.23 -10.37 -24.54
C ARG A 256 -11.99 -10.21 -25.42
N ARG A 257 -10.86 -10.69 -24.95
CA ARG A 257 -9.93 -11.46 -25.77
C ARG A 257 -9.60 -12.68 -24.90
N ASP A 258 -9.85 -13.87 -25.43
CA ASP A 258 -9.21 -15.12 -24.97
C ASP A 258 -9.89 -15.90 -23.80
N GLY A 259 -11.23 -15.95 -23.77
CA GLY A 259 -11.94 -17.14 -23.24
C GLY A 259 -11.99 -17.37 -21.72
N GLN A 260 -11.57 -16.44 -20.87
CA GLN A 260 -11.75 -16.53 -19.41
C GLN A 260 -12.55 -15.33 -18.89
N ARG A 261 -13.61 -15.57 -18.10
CA ARG A 261 -14.44 -14.51 -17.46
C ARG A 261 -13.61 -13.81 -16.37
N LEU A 262 -13.31 -12.52 -16.52
CA LEU A 262 -12.61 -11.74 -15.48
C LEU A 262 -13.25 -10.37 -15.24
N ALA A 263 -13.81 -10.16 -14.03
CA ALA A 263 -14.40 -8.89 -13.59
C ALA A 263 -13.35 -7.94 -13.00
N LYS A 264 -12.89 -6.99 -13.83
CA LYS A 264 -12.20 -5.70 -13.57
C LYS A 264 -12.39 -4.88 -12.26
N SER A 265 -11.90 -5.22 -11.07
CA SER A 265 -11.70 -4.18 -10.01
C SER A 265 -10.31 -3.56 -10.12
N LEU A 266 -10.23 -2.24 -10.26
CA LEU A 266 -9.05 -1.48 -10.64
C LEU A 266 -9.00 -0.17 -9.83
N TYR A 267 -7.89 0.15 -9.17
CA TYR A 267 -7.74 1.24 -8.19
C TYR A 267 -6.65 2.24 -8.58
N GLN A 268 -6.78 3.47 -8.07
CA GLN A 268 -5.83 4.56 -8.27
C GLN A 268 -5.21 4.98 -6.93
N THR A 269 -3.92 5.31 -6.97
CA THR A 269 -3.18 5.86 -5.83
C THR A 269 -3.15 7.37 -5.92
N MET A 270 -3.52 8.07 -4.85
CA MET A 270 -3.53 9.53 -4.73
C MET A 270 -2.42 9.97 -3.78
N VAL A 271 -1.75 11.08 -4.09
CA VAL A 271 -1.08 11.89 -3.09
C VAL A 271 -1.66 13.30 -3.20
N PHE A 272 -2.28 13.78 -2.11
CA PHE A 272 -2.91 15.10 -2.05
C PHE A 272 -2.19 16.00 -1.07
N TYR A 273 -1.99 17.28 -1.39
CA TYR A 273 -1.61 18.30 -0.42
C TYR A 273 -2.45 19.55 -0.68
N GLU A 274 -2.85 20.23 0.39
CA GLU A 274 -3.50 21.54 0.33
C GLU A 274 -2.79 22.52 1.23
N GLN A 275 -2.85 23.78 0.83
CA GLN A 275 -2.40 24.90 1.61
C GLN A 275 -3.45 26.00 1.64
N ILE A 276 -3.92 26.36 2.86
CA ILE A 276 -4.88 27.45 3.11
C ILE A 276 -4.14 28.75 3.40
#